data_AF-A0ABD0RBG1-F1
#
_entry.id   AF-A0ABD0RBG1-F1
#
_cell.length_a   1.000
_cell.length_b   1.000
_cell.length_c   1.000
_cell.angle_alpha   90.00
_cell.angle_beta   90.00
_cell.angle_gamma   90.00
#
_symmetry.space_group_name_H-M   'P 1'
#
loop_
_entity.id
_entity.type
_entity.pdbx_description
1 polymer ?
#
loop_
_entity_poly.entity_id
_entity_poly.type
_entity_poly.pdbx_seq_one_letter_code
_entity_poly.pdbx_strand_id
1 'polypeptide(L)'
;VKLSDRVLSTNHGLLIRSVHSSDQGLYYCLATENGFKRTLAKIRLQILSEALVSALSNKHSSWGWAASLHPKALVSAFSPAETLAMHQYCKERKQMQSLQNIQSPMRGDLGKLKPLLDHRKSRNRRNHLLGE
;
A
#
# COMPACT_ATOMS: atom_id res chain seq x y z
N VAL A 1 -23.83 11.00 3.28
CA VAL A 1 -23.31 10.77 1.91
C VAL A 1 -24.47 10.29 1.05
N LYS A 2 -24.66 10.85 -0.16
CA LYS A 2 -25.71 10.40 -1.08
C LYS A 2 -25.16 9.25 -1.94
N LEU A 3 -25.84 8.11 -1.95
CA LEU A 3 -25.48 6.98 -2.82
C LEU A 3 -25.84 7.29 -4.28
N SER A 4 -25.07 6.71 -5.20
CA SER A 4 -25.21 6.87 -6.66
C SER A 4 -24.39 5.78 -7.36
N ASP A 5 -24.45 5.68 -8.68
CA ASP A 5 -23.57 4.76 -9.42
C ASP A 5 -22.09 5.00 -9.13
N ARG A 6 -21.70 6.25 -8.85
CA ARG A 6 -20.31 6.61 -8.47
C ARG A 6 -19.98 6.24 -7.02
N VAL A 7 -20.96 6.27 -6.11
CA VAL A 7 -20.75 6.14 -4.66
C VAL A 7 -21.65 5.04 -4.10
N LEU A 8 -21.05 3.88 -3.84
CA LEU A 8 -21.73 2.65 -3.45
C LEU A 8 -21.51 2.33 -1.98
N SER A 9 -22.52 1.74 -1.34
CA SER A 9 -22.37 1.06 -0.05
C SER A 9 -22.00 -0.40 -0.30
N THR A 10 -21.08 -0.93 0.50
CA THR A 10 -20.60 -2.32 0.44
C THR A 10 -20.50 -2.89 1.85
N ASN A 11 -20.38 -4.22 1.97
CA ASN A 11 -20.18 -4.90 3.25
C ASN A 11 -18.88 -4.48 3.98
N HIS A 12 -17.94 -3.84 3.26
CA HIS A 12 -16.68 -3.32 3.82
C HIS A 12 -16.68 -1.79 4.01
N GLY A 13 -17.83 -1.12 3.81
CA GLY A 13 -17.99 0.33 3.94
C GLY A 13 -18.30 1.04 2.62
N LEU A 14 -17.89 2.29 2.51
CA LEU A 14 -18.21 3.17 1.38
C LEU A 14 -17.16 3.05 0.26
N LEU A 15 -17.61 2.78 -0.98
CA LEU A 15 -16.78 2.77 -2.17
C LEU A 15 -17.09 3.99 -3.05
N ILE A 16 -16.07 4.79 -3.36
CA ILE A 16 -16.14 5.92 -4.30
C ILE A 16 -15.39 5.52 -5.57
N ARG A 17 -16.10 5.22 -6.66
CA ARG A 17 -15.53 4.67 -7.92
C ARG A 17 -14.74 5.71 -8.73
N SER A 18 -15.17 6.97 -8.67
CA SER A 18 -14.45 8.13 -9.21
C SER A 18 -14.55 9.26 -8.18
N VAL A 19 -13.45 9.96 -7.91
CA VAL A 19 -13.34 10.96 -6.84
C VAL A 19 -13.39 12.37 -7.44
N HIS A 20 -14.32 13.19 -6.96
CA HIS A 20 -14.52 14.58 -7.40
C HIS A 20 -14.17 15.54 -6.25
N SER A 21 -13.71 16.76 -6.52
CA SER A 21 -13.36 17.76 -5.50
C SER A 21 -14.47 18.01 -4.45
N SER A 22 -15.74 17.88 -4.84
CA SER A 22 -16.92 17.95 -3.96
C SER A 22 -17.02 16.84 -2.92
N ASP A 23 -16.27 15.74 -3.06
CA ASP A 23 -16.24 14.64 -2.09
C ASP A 23 -15.29 14.93 -0.92
N GLN A 24 -14.45 15.97 -1.01
CA GLN A 24 -13.57 16.39 0.08
C GLN A 24 -14.39 16.76 1.31
N GLY A 25 -14.00 16.23 2.47
CA GLY A 25 -14.72 16.49 3.71
C GLY A 25 -14.46 15.45 4.79
N LEU A 26 -15.37 15.42 5.76
CA LEU A 26 -15.27 14.57 6.93
C LEU A 26 -16.35 13.47 6.91
N TYR A 27 -15.90 12.23 6.84
CA TYR A 27 -16.73 11.03 6.80
C TYR A 27 -16.82 10.41 8.19
N TYR A 28 -18.02 10.02 8.57
CA TYR A 28 -18.31 9.36 9.85
C TYR A 28 -18.84 7.95 9.56
N CYS A 29 -18.13 6.93 10.05
CA CYS A 29 -18.68 5.59 10.11
C CYS A 29 -19.54 5.49 11.37
N LEU A 30 -20.84 5.31 11.20
CA LEU A 30 -21.81 5.19 12.29
C LEU A 30 -22.34 3.76 12.35
N ALA A 31 -22.20 3.10 13.50
CA ALA A 31 -22.96 1.91 13.83
C ALA A 31 -24.25 2.30 14.55
N THR A 32 -25.34 1.56 14.30
CA THR A 32 -26.59 1.70 15.05
C THR A 32 -26.92 0.35 15.69
N GLU A 33 -27.07 0.31 17.00
CA GLU A 33 -27.40 -0.88 17.77
C GLU A 33 -28.52 -0.51 18.76
N ASN A 34 -29.63 -1.24 18.74
CA ASN A 34 -30.80 -0.97 19.59
C ASN A 34 -31.27 0.51 19.56
N GLY A 35 -31.15 1.17 18.40
CA GLY A 35 -31.46 2.59 18.21
C GLY A 35 -30.34 3.57 18.62
N PHE A 36 -29.34 3.13 19.38
CA PHE A 36 -28.19 3.96 19.75
C PHE A 36 -27.20 4.08 18.59
N LYS A 37 -26.84 5.31 18.22
CA LYS A 37 -25.87 5.60 17.16
C LYS A 37 -24.50 5.92 17.73
N ARG A 38 -23.48 5.14 17.37
CA ARG A 38 -22.08 5.34 17.78
C ARG A 38 -21.19 5.60 16.58
N THR A 39 -20.33 6.61 16.66
CA THR A 39 -19.23 6.80 15.70
C THR A 39 -18.16 5.75 15.94
N LEU A 40 -17.93 4.88 14.95
CA LEU A 40 -16.83 3.91 14.95
C LEU A 40 -15.54 4.51 14.39
N ALA A 41 -15.65 5.37 13.38
CA ALA A 41 -14.49 6.01 12.75
C ALA A 41 -14.84 7.41 12.21
N LYS A 42 -13.83 8.28 12.20
CA LYS A 42 -13.89 9.65 11.65
C LYS A 42 -12.73 9.80 10.67
N ILE A 43 -13.04 9.92 9.39
CA ILE A 43 -12.07 9.89 8.27
C ILE A 43 -12.15 11.22 7.52
N ARG A 44 -11.04 11.97 7.47
CA ARG A 44 -10.93 13.16 6.61
C ARG A 44 -10.45 12.71 5.23
N LEU A 45 -11.26 12.95 4.22
CA LEU A 45 -10.87 12.82 2.81
C LEU A 45 -10.45 14.19 2.31
N GLN A 46 -9.22 14.31 1.82
CA GLN A 46 -8.68 15.48 1.14
C GLN A 46 -8.29 15.09 -0.28
N ILE A 47 -8.54 15.97 -1.23
CA ILE A 47 -8.30 15.73 -2.65
C ILE A 47 -7.26 16.76 -3.11
N LEU A 48 -6.14 16.26 -3.62
CA LEU A 48 -5.08 17.12 -4.13
C LEU A 48 -5.54 17.73 -5.46
N SER A 49 -5.41 19.05 -5.60
CA SER A 49 -5.73 19.73 -6.85
C SER A 49 -4.69 19.39 -7.92
N GLU A 50 -5.11 19.41 -9.18
CA GLU A 50 -4.21 19.18 -10.32
C GLU A 50 -3.01 20.14 -10.29
N ALA A 51 -3.24 21.43 -10.02
CA ALA A 51 -2.17 22.43 -9.88
C ALA A 51 -1.14 22.07 -8.78
N LEU A 52 -1.58 21.51 -7.65
CA LEU A 52 -0.67 21.04 -6.60
C LEU A 52 0.11 19.81 -7.06
N VAL A 53 -0.56 18.85 -7.69
CA VAL A 53 0.08 17.65 -8.26
C VAL A 53 1.11 18.02 -9.33
N SER A 54 0.81 18.99 -10.20
CA SER A 54 1.74 19.54 -11.19
C SER A 54 2.94 20.27 -10.58
N ALA A 55 2.75 20.99 -9.47
CA ALA A 55 3.82 21.68 -8.75
C ALA A 55 4.78 20.70 -8.03
N LEU A 56 4.27 19.56 -7.57
CA LEU A 56 5.03 18.50 -6.91
C LEU A 56 5.66 17.50 -7.90
N SER A 57 5.19 17.48 -9.15
CA SER A 57 5.73 16.63 -10.21
C SER A 57 7.06 17.18 -10.72
N ASN A 58 8.06 16.31 -10.88
CA ASN A 58 9.32 16.71 -11.46
C ASN A 58 9.16 16.90 -12.99
N LYS A 59 9.44 18.10 -13.49
CA LYS A 59 9.32 18.47 -14.92
C LYS A 59 10.31 17.76 -15.84
N HIS A 60 11.19 16.90 -15.30
CA HIS A 60 12.30 16.26 -16.00
C HIS A 60 12.05 14.78 -16.37
N SER A 61 10.79 14.32 -16.43
CA SER A 61 10.49 13.03 -17.05
C SER A 61 10.41 13.18 -18.58
N SER A 62 11.43 12.68 -19.27
CA SER A 62 11.54 12.71 -20.75
C SER A 62 10.38 12.01 -21.49
N TRP A 63 9.60 11.20 -20.77
CA TRP A 63 8.34 10.66 -21.25
C TRP A 63 7.16 11.29 -20.49
N GLY A 64 6.42 12.17 -21.18
CA GLY A 64 5.40 13.05 -20.59
C GLY A 64 4.16 12.38 -19.97
N TRP A 65 4.05 11.05 -20.02
CA TRP A 65 3.03 10.27 -19.29
C TRP A 65 3.51 9.82 -17.89
N ALA A 66 4.81 9.89 -17.62
CA ALA A 66 5.41 9.50 -16.35
C ALA A 66 5.75 10.73 -15.49
N ALA A 67 4.73 11.52 -15.16
CA ALA A 67 4.79 12.56 -14.12
C ALA A 67 5.05 11.90 -12.75
N SER A 68 6.29 11.51 -12.49
CA SER A 68 6.69 10.75 -11.32
C SER A 68 6.75 11.65 -10.09
N LEU A 69 5.60 11.84 -9.44
CA LEU A 69 5.53 12.45 -8.11
C LEU A 69 6.44 11.67 -7.16
N HIS A 70 7.58 12.25 -6.84
CA HIS A 70 8.52 11.63 -5.93
C HIS A 70 7.88 11.59 -4.53
N PRO A 71 7.89 10.46 -3.80
CA PRO A 71 7.15 10.34 -2.54
C PRO A 71 7.49 11.43 -1.52
N LYS A 72 8.75 11.88 -1.47
CA LYS A 72 9.17 13.00 -0.60
C LYS A 72 8.54 14.34 -0.97
N ALA A 73 8.31 14.60 -2.26
CA ALA A 73 7.60 15.81 -2.71
C ALA A 73 6.13 15.74 -2.29
N LEU A 74 5.47 14.58 -2.48
CA LEU A 74 4.10 14.37 -2.00
C LEU A 74 3.97 14.60 -0.48
N VAL A 75 4.92 14.11 0.33
CA VAL A 75 4.91 14.34 1.79
C VAL A 75 4.99 15.84 2.13
N SER A 76 5.76 16.63 1.37
CA SER A 76 5.93 18.07 1.65
C SER A 76 4.65 18.91 1.48
N ALA A 77 3.61 18.35 0.84
CA ALA A 77 2.30 19.00 0.72
C ALA A 77 1.37 18.78 1.91
N PHE A 78 1.77 17.96 2.89
CA PHE A 78 0.99 17.67 4.10
C PHE A 78 1.47 18.48 5.29
N SER A 79 0.56 18.75 6.24
CA SER A 79 0.96 19.26 7.55
C SER A 79 1.83 18.24 8.31
N PRO A 80 2.58 18.66 9.34
CA PRO A 80 3.36 17.74 10.18
C PRO A 80 2.50 16.63 10.83
N ALA A 81 1.26 16.95 11.21
CA ALA A 81 0.33 16.00 11.81
C ALA A 81 -0.15 14.94 10.81
N GLU A 82 -0.48 15.35 9.58
CA GLU A 82 -0.88 14.45 8.49
C GLU A 82 0.28 13.55 8.05
N THR A 83 1.49 14.12 7.96
CA THR A 83 2.73 13.37 7.70
C THR A 83 2.95 12.28 8.74
N LEU A 84 2.83 12.61 10.03
CA LEU A 84 2.98 11.65 11.12
C LEU A 84 1.92 10.54 11.06
N ALA A 85 0.65 10.90 10.82
CA ALA A 85 -0.45 9.95 10.68
C ALA A 85 -0.23 8.98 9.50
N MET A 86 0.25 9.48 8.36
CA MET A 86 0.61 8.65 7.19
C MET A 86 1.74 7.66 7.52
N HIS A 87 2.77 8.10 8.25
CA HIS A 87 3.85 7.21 8.69
C HIS A 87 3.37 6.13 9.68
N GLN A 88 2.50 6.49 10.62
CA GLN A 88 1.86 5.53 11.55
C GLN A 88 1.04 4.48 10.80
N TYR A 89 0.16 4.91 9.89
CA TYR A 89 -0.65 4.00 9.06
C TYR A 89 0.22 3.02 8.25
N CYS A 90 1.31 3.51 7.63
CA CYS A 90 2.24 2.66 6.90
C CYS A 90 2.95 1.63 7.81
N LYS A 91 3.26 2.00 9.05
CA LYS A 91 3.88 1.11 10.05
C LYS A 91 2.90 0.01 10.48
N GLU A 92 1.67 0.38 10.83
CA GLU A 92 0.62 -0.56 11.25
C GLU A 92 0.26 -1.54 10.13
N ARG A 93 0.10 -1.06 8.88
CA ARG A 93 -0.12 -1.92 7.70
C ARG A 93 0.97 -2.96 7.53
N LYS A 94 2.24 -2.57 7.63
CA LYS A 94 3.39 -3.51 7.54
C LYS A 94 3.39 -4.51 8.69
N GLN A 95 3.05 -4.09 9.90
CA GLN A 95 2.96 -4.96 11.07
C GLN A 95 1.83 -6.00 10.91
N MET A 96 0.63 -5.59 10.49
CA MET A 96 -0.46 -6.53 10.22
C MET A 96 -0.12 -7.53 9.10
N GLN A 97 0.51 -7.07 8.01
CA GLN A 97 0.97 -7.96 6.94
C GLN A 97 2.01 -8.97 7.42
N SER A 98 2.94 -8.56 8.30
CA SER A 98 3.90 -9.48 8.93
C SER A 98 3.20 -10.57 9.74
N LEU A 99 2.23 -10.19 10.58
CA LEU A 99 1.47 -11.13 11.40
C LEU A 99 0.62 -12.10 10.56
N GLN A 100 0.03 -11.64 9.46
CA GLN A 100 -0.70 -12.49 8.50
C GLN A 100 0.24 -13.46 7.77
N ASN A 101 1.47 -13.04 7.43
CA ASN A 101 2.46 -13.90 6.78
C ASN A 101 2.91 -15.03 7.74
N ILE A 102 3.07 -14.74 9.03
CA ILE A 102 3.38 -15.74 10.07
C ILE A 102 2.25 -16.78 10.24
N GLN A 103 1.00 -16.42 9.96
CA GLN A 103 -0.16 -17.34 10.01
C GLN A 103 -0.38 -18.15 8.73
N SER A 104 0.49 -18.03 7.71
CA SER A 104 0.41 -18.86 6.51
C SER A 104 0.95 -20.27 6.79
N PRO A 105 0.13 -21.34 6.76
CA PRO A 105 0.64 -22.68 6.96
C PRO A 105 1.51 -23.11 5.77
N MET A 106 2.73 -23.57 6.07
CA MET A 106 3.59 -24.34 5.16
C MET A 106 4.01 -23.67 3.84
N ARG A 107 4.62 -22.48 3.92
CA ARG A 107 5.69 -22.14 2.95
C ARG A 107 7.05 -22.40 3.59
N GLY A 108 7.47 -23.65 3.53
CA GLY A 108 8.71 -24.15 4.15
C GLY A 108 9.92 -23.30 3.79
N ASP A 109 10.80 -23.10 4.78
CA ASP A 109 11.96 -22.22 4.73
C ASP A 109 12.95 -22.64 3.62
N LEU A 110 12.75 -22.09 2.43
CA LEU A 110 13.61 -22.30 1.26
C LEU A 110 15.07 -21.86 1.51
N GLY A 111 15.30 -20.99 2.51
CA GLY A 111 16.64 -20.65 2.98
C GLY A 111 17.33 -21.83 3.66
N LYS A 112 16.61 -22.58 4.52
CA LYS A 112 17.12 -23.79 5.19
C LYS A 112 17.20 -25.03 4.30
N LEU A 113 16.43 -25.09 3.22
CA LEU A 113 16.52 -26.18 2.23
C LEU A 113 17.65 -25.96 1.20
N LYS A 114 18.18 -24.75 1.06
CA LYS A 114 19.24 -24.40 0.10
C LYS A 114 20.50 -25.31 0.21
N PRO A 115 21.03 -25.62 1.42
CA PRO A 115 22.17 -26.53 1.57
C PRO A 115 21.88 -27.98 1.14
N LEU A 116 20.61 -28.40 1.20
CA LEU A 116 20.17 -29.75 0.81
C LEU A 116 19.93 -29.86 -0.70
N LEU A 117 19.50 -28.78 -1.37
CA LEU A 117 19.42 -28.74 -2.83
C LEU A 117 20.80 -28.68 -3.49
N ASP A 118 21.75 -27.92 -2.95
CA ASP A 118 23.11 -27.85 -3.53
C ASP A 118 23.87 -29.19 -3.42
N HIS A 119 23.54 -30.07 -2.46
CA HIS A 119 24.05 -31.44 -2.42
C HIS A 119 23.56 -32.35 -3.56
N ARG A 120 22.49 -31.97 -4.29
CA ARG A 120 22.04 -32.69 -5.50
C ARG A 120 22.71 -32.21 -6.79
N LYS A 121 23.57 -31.20 -6.76
CA LYS A 121 24.47 -30.91 -7.90
C LYS A 121 25.56 -31.99 -7.92
N SER A 122 25.33 -33.00 -8.75
CA SER A 122 26.30 -34.07 -9.00
C SER A 122 27.69 -33.47 -9.24
N ARG A 123 28.66 -33.90 -8.42
CA ARG A 123 30.07 -33.50 -8.57
C ARG A 123 30.57 -34.09 -9.88
N ASN A 124 30.53 -33.29 -10.95
CA ASN A 124 30.94 -33.69 -12.28
C ASN A 124 32.47 -33.91 -12.33
N ARG A 125 32.88 -35.11 -11.92
CA ARG A 125 34.27 -35.52 -11.73
C ARG A 125 34.95 -35.75 -13.07
N ARG A 126 35.44 -34.68 -13.70
CA ARG A 126 36.36 -34.78 -14.84
C ARG A 126 37.81 -34.84 -14.34
N ASN A 127 38.23 -36.05 -13.98
CA ASN A 127 39.65 -36.40 -13.98
C ASN A 127 40.02 -36.90 -15.38
N HIS A 128 41.02 -36.32 -16.02
CA HIS A 128 41.81 -36.99 -17.07
C HIS A 128 43.27 -36.50 -17.03
N LEU A 129 44.19 -37.41 -17.40
CA LEU A 129 45.66 -37.35 -17.33
C LEU A 129 46.23 -38.02 -18.59
N LEU A 130 47.51 -37.89 -18.98
CA LEU A 130 48.60 -37.04 -18.43
C LEU A 130 48.80 -35.83 -19.40
N GLY A 131 49.95 -35.21 -19.68
CA GLY A 131 51.35 -35.31 -19.21
C GLY A 131 52.30 -34.58 -20.17
N GLU A 132 53.41 -34.06 -19.66
CA GLU A 132 54.67 -33.80 -20.39
C GLU A 132 55.79 -34.62 -19.72
#